data_AF-A0A835HWK2-F1
#
_entry.id   AF-A0A835HWK2-F1
#
_cell.length_a   1.000
_cell.length_b   1.000
_cell.length_c   1.000
_cell.angle_alpha   90.00
_cell.angle_beta   90.00
_cell.angle_gamma   90.00
#
_symmetry.space_group_name_H-M   'P 1'
#
loop_
_entity.id
_entity.type
_entity.pdbx_description
1 polymer ?
#
loop_
_entity_poly.entity_id
_entity_poly.type
_entity_poly.pdbx_seq_one_letter_code
_entity_poly.pdbx_strand_id
1 'polypeptide(L)'
;MQDNWDRLLMTYGSGFLITCFISAVVSKFSTSEKALEVEEFFASRSHPAITRTLKQSLERVHINGKCIKSAQEEKSLADVVKELAYRNY
;
A
#
# COMPACT_ATOMS: atom_id res chain seq x y z
N MET A 1 2.64 11.75 -6.26
CA MET A 1 3.93 11.03 -6.38
C MET A 1 4.27 10.83 -7.85
N GLN A 2 3.34 10.27 -8.64
CA GLN A 2 3.52 10.02 -10.07
C GLN A 2 3.95 11.28 -10.85
N ASP A 3 3.21 12.39 -10.70
CA ASP A 3 3.49 13.66 -11.40
C ASP A 3 4.84 14.31 -11.07
N ASN A 4 5.45 13.92 -9.94
CA ASN A 4 6.69 14.51 -9.43
C ASN A 4 7.83 13.49 -9.36
N TRP A 5 7.68 12.33 -10.00
CA TRP A 5 8.60 11.21 -9.84
C TRP A 5 10.04 11.57 -10.19
N ASP A 6 10.26 12.21 -11.33
CA ASP A 6 11.62 12.55 -11.78
C ASP A 6 12.30 13.51 -10.81
N ARG A 7 11.55 14.47 -10.26
CA ARG A 7 12.07 15.38 -9.22
C ARG A 7 12.40 14.64 -7.92
N LEU A 8 11.55 13.70 -7.51
CA LEU A 8 11.79 12.88 -6.31
C LEU A 8 13.02 11.97 -6.50
N LEU A 9 13.16 11.36 -7.67
CA LEU A 9 14.30 10.52 -8.01
C LEU A 9 15.59 11.33 -8.10
N MET A 10 15.56 12.50 -8.73
CA MET A 10 16.71 13.40 -8.80
C MET A 10 17.16 13.87 -7.41
N THR A 11 16.21 14.15 -6.51
CA THR A 11 16.51 14.71 -5.19
C THR A 11 16.89 13.64 -4.15
N TYR A 12 16.27 12.45 -4.23
CA TYR A 12 16.35 11.43 -3.18
C TYR A 12 16.75 10.03 -3.68
N GLY A 13 17.00 9.84 -4.98
CA GLY A 13 17.19 8.54 -5.62
C GLY A 13 18.44 7.78 -5.19
N SER A 14 19.45 8.49 -4.66
CA SER A 14 20.66 7.89 -4.07
C SER A 14 20.50 7.48 -2.61
N GLY A 15 19.37 7.79 -1.97
CA GLY A 15 19.21 7.71 -0.52
C GLY A 15 18.04 6.85 -0.04
N PHE A 16 17.89 6.77 1.29
CA PHE A 16 16.83 6.02 1.96
C PHE A 16 15.42 6.59 1.70
N LEU A 17 15.30 7.92 1.56
CA LEU A 17 14.02 8.62 1.51
C LEU A 17 13.12 8.21 0.33
N ILE A 18 13.69 7.92 -0.84
CA ILE A 18 12.89 7.45 -1.99
C ILE A 18 12.19 6.11 -1.67
N THR A 19 12.83 5.25 -0.88
CA THR A 19 12.24 3.99 -0.43
C THR A 19 11.14 4.23 0.60
N CYS A 20 11.29 5.21 1.49
CA CYS A 20 10.26 5.60 2.45
C CYS A 20 8.99 6.08 1.75
N PHE A 21 9.12 6.92 0.70
CA PHE A 21 7.97 7.40 -0.05
C PHE A 21 7.19 6.25 -0.69
N ILE A 22 7.90 5.32 -1.35
CA ILE A 22 7.26 4.15 -1.97
C ILE A 22 6.53 3.33 -0.90
N SER A 23 7.19 3.00 0.20
CA SER A 23 6.59 2.25 1.30
C SER A 23 5.34 2.94 1.85
N ALA A 24 5.42 4.24 2.14
CA ALA A 24 4.35 5.00 2.78
C ALA A 24 3.12 5.20 1.87
N VAL A 25 3.32 5.27 0.56
CA VAL A 25 2.23 5.43 -0.42
C VAL A 25 1.64 4.08 -0.81
N VAL A 26 2.47 3.15 -1.29
CA VAL A 26 2.01 1.88 -1.86
C VAL A 26 1.41 0.97 -0.79
N SER A 27 2.00 0.90 0.41
CA SER A 27 1.54 -0.01 1.47
C SER A 27 0.15 0.31 2.03
N LYS A 28 -0.45 1.45 1.65
CA LYS A 28 -1.80 1.84 2.07
C LYS A 28 -2.89 1.30 1.17
N PHE A 29 -2.55 0.81 -0.03
CA PHE A 29 -3.53 0.20 -0.90
C PHE A 29 -3.92 -1.21 -0.42
N SER A 30 -5.04 -1.69 -0.92
CA SER A 30 -5.61 -2.99 -0.56
C SER A 30 -6.37 -3.66 -1.70
N THR A 31 -6.20 -3.18 -2.93
CA THR A 31 -6.91 -3.73 -4.10
C THR A 31 -5.93 -4.18 -5.17
N SER A 32 -6.31 -5.19 -5.96
CA SER A 32 -5.48 -5.70 -7.05
C SER A 32 -5.30 -4.68 -8.15
N GLU A 33 -6.32 -3.86 -8.44
CA GLU A 33 -6.25 -2.79 -9.44
C GLU A 33 -5.18 -1.78 -9.07
N LYS A 34 -5.06 -1.43 -7.78
CA LYS A 34 -4.01 -0.52 -7.30
C LYS A 34 -2.62 -1.15 -7.32
N ALA A 35 -2.51 -2.46 -7.10
CA ALA A 35 -1.23 -3.16 -7.27
C ALA A 35 -0.77 -3.10 -8.74
N LEU A 36 -1.67 -3.36 -9.69
CA LEU A 36 -1.39 -3.28 -11.12
C LEU A 36 -0.98 -1.87 -11.56
N GLU A 37 -1.72 -0.84 -11.13
CA GLU A 37 -1.39 0.56 -11.44
C GLU A 37 0.02 0.92 -10.93
N VAL A 38 0.42 0.41 -9.76
CA VAL A 38 1.77 0.60 -9.21
C VAL A 38 2.82 -0.14 -10.04
N GLU A 39 2.56 -1.40 -10.41
CA GLU A 39 3.47 -2.18 -11.27
C GLU A 39 3.69 -1.49 -12.62
N GLU A 40 2.62 -1.06 -13.28
CA GLU A 40 2.68 -0.33 -14.56
C GLU A 40 3.46 0.97 -14.44
N PHE A 41 3.23 1.72 -13.36
CA PHE A 41 3.94 2.97 -13.12
C PHE A 41 5.46 2.77 -13.01
N PHE A 42 5.89 1.70 -12.32
CA PHE A 42 7.30 1.40 -12.08
C PHE A 42 7.96 0.53 -13.16
N ALA A 43 7.21 -0.06 -14.09
CA ALA A 43 7.74 -0.91 -15.16
C ALA A 43 8.81 -0.20 -16.01
N SER A 44 8.58 1.08 -16.35
CA SER A 44 9.53 1.93 -17.08
C SER A 44 10.44 2.78 -16.16
N ARG A 45 10.27 2.70 -14.83
CA ARG A 45 10.93 3.55 -13.84
C ARG A 45 11.67 2.74 -12.77
N SER A 46 12.14 1.54 -13.15
CA SER A 46 12.87 0.68 -12.22
C SER A 46 14.16 1.36 -11.75
N HIS A 47 14.47 1.25 -10.46
CA HIS A 47 15.71 1.75 -9.90
C HIS A 47 16.23 0.75 -8.85
N PRO A 48 17.52 0.35 -8.87
CA PRO A 48 18.02 -0.68 -7.96
C PRO A 48 17.74 -0.40 -6.48
N ALA A 49 17.82 0.87 -6.06
CA ALA A 49 17.56 1.29 -4.69
C ALA A 49 16.11 1.05 -4.22
N ILE A 50 15.14 0.98 -5.14
CA ILE A 50 13.72 0.86 -4.79
C ILE A 50 13.15 -0.53 -5.00
N THR A 51 13.80 -1.38 -5.81
CA THR A 51 13.27 -2.69 -6.23
C THR A 51 12.77 -3.53 -5.08
N ARG A 52 13.55 -3.65 -4.00
CA ARG A 52 13.17 -4.43 -2.82
C ARG A 52 11.93 -3.85 -2.14
N THR A 53 11.94 -2.55 -1.86
CA THR A 53 10.85 -1.87 -1.16
C THR A 53 9.57 -1.87 -1.97
N LEU A 54 9.67 -1.74 -3.29
CA LEU A 54 8.52 -1.82 -4.19
C LEU A 54 7.86 -3.20 -4.11
N LYS A 55 8.63 -4.29 -4.23
CA LYS A 55 8.11 -5.67 -4.11
C LYS A 55 7.42 -5.91 -2.76
N GLN A 56 8.09 -5.56 -1.66
CA GLN A 56 7.52 -5.71 -0.31
C GLN A 56 6.26 -4.87 -0.09
N SER A 57 6.18 -3.69 -0.72
CA SER A 57 4.99 -2.85 -0.62
C SER A 57 3.82 -3.44 -1.42
N LEU A 58 4.07 -4.00 -2.60
CA LEU A 58 3.07 -4.73 -3.39
C LEU A 58 2.56 -5.98 -2.65
N GLU A 59 3.46 -6.75 -2.03
CA GLU A 59 3.09 -7.87 -1.14
C GLU A 59 2.15 -7.40 -0.03
N ARG A 60 2.42 -6.24 0.58
CA ARG A 60 1.54 -5.63 1.59
C ARG A 60 0.15 -5.31 1.03
N VAL A 61 0.06 -4.77 -0.18
CA VAL A 61 -1.24 -4.47 -0.84
C VAL A 61 -2.09 -5.73 -0.94
N HIS A 62 -1.49 -6.84 -1.35
CA HIS A 62 -2.20 -8.12 -1.44
C HIS A 62 -2.61 -8.67 -0.06
N ILE A 63 -1.75 -8.56 0.94
CA ILE A 63 -2.07 -8.96 2.33
C ILE A 63 -3.24 -8.12 2.86
N ASN A 64 -3.20 -6.80 2.68
CA ASN A 64 -4.26 -5.89 3.10
C ASN A 64 -5.59 -6.26 2.43
N GLY A 65 -5.59 -6.52 1.12
CA GLY A 65 -6.78 -6.93 0.39
C GLY A 65 -7.37 -8.24 0.91
N LYS A 66 -6.53 -9.24 1.23
CA LYS A 66 -6.97 -10.49 1.85
C LYS A 66 -7.53 -10.27 3.26
N CYS A 67 -6.87 -9.44 4.06
CA CYS A 67 -7.31 -9.11 5.41
C CYS A 67 -8.70 -8.43 5.40
N ILE A 68 -8.92 -7.46 4.51
CA ILE A 68 -10.23 -6.81 4.35
C ILE A 68 -11.31 -7.81 3.94
N LYS A 69 -11.04 -8.68 2.95
CA LYS A 69 -12.00 -9.71 2.53
C LYS A 69 -12.36 -10.65 3.67
N SER A 70 -11.35 -11.15 4.40
CA SER A 70 -11.56 -12.00 5.57
C SER A 70 -12.40 -11.31 6.64
N ALA A 71 -12.11 -10.05 6.95
CA ALA A 71 -12.85 -9.26 7.93
C ALA A 71 -14.31 -8.99 7.50
N GLN A 72 -14.58 -8.89 6.19
CA GLN A 72 -15.93 -8.74 5.66
C GLN A 72 -16.75 -10.03 5.71
N GLU A 73 -16.11 -11.18 5.47
CA GLU A 73 -16.74 -12.50 5.56
C GLU A 73 -17.04 -12.90 7.02
N GLU A 74 -16.27 -12.36 7.97
CA GLU A 74 -16.45 -12.57 9.39
C GLU A 74 -17.65 -11.76 9.95
N LYS A 75 -18.83 -12.38 9.96
CA LYS A 75 -20.06 -11.81 10.55
C LYS A 75 -19.86 -11.32 11.98
N SER A 76 -19.04 -12.02 12.76
CA SER A 76 -18.71 -11.71 14.15
C SER A 76 -18.20 -10.27 14.32
N LEU A 77 -17.35 -9.79 13.41
CA LEU A 77 -16.76 -8.46 13.56
C LEU A 77 -17.79 -7.34 13.42
N ALA A 78 -18.69 -7.45 12.44
CA ALA A 78 -19.75 -6.47 12.24
C ALA A 78 -20.72 -6.43 13.43
N ASP A 79 -21.01 -7.60 14.02
CA ASP A 79 -21.90 -7.72 15.17
C ASP A 79 -21.24 -7.17 16.45
N VAL A 80 -19.95 -7.45 16.68
CA VAL A 80 -19.19 -6.84 17.80
C VAL A 80 -19.13 -5.32 17.70
N VAL A 81 -18.90 -4.77 16.50
CA VAL A 81 -18.88 -3.31 16.29
C VAL A 81 -20.25 -2.70 16.59
N LYS A 82 -21.35 -3.34 16.19
CA LYS A 82 -22.71 -2.91 16.55
C LYS A 82 -22.91 -2.94 18.06
N GLU A 83 -22.58 -4.05 18.73
CA GLU A 83 -22.73 -4.16 20.19
C GLU A 83 -21.94 -3.09 20.94
N LEU A 84 -20.71 -2.81 20.53
CA LEU A 84 -19.89 -1.75 21.12
C LEU A 84 -20.48 -0.36 20.88
N ALA A 85 -21.04 -0.09 19.71
CA ALA A 85 -21.67 1.19 19.39
C ALA A 85 -22.95 1.45 20.21
N TYR A 86 -23.67 0.39 20.59
CA TYR A 86 -24.91 0.47 21.38
C TYR A 86 -24.69 0.31 22.90
N ARG A 87 -23.47 -0.04 23.35
CA ARG A 87 -23.12 0.05 24.77
C ARG A 87 -22.94 1.51 25.17
N ASN A 88 -24.04 2.14 25.58
CA ASN A 88 -24.01 3.41 26.28
C ASN A 88 -23.29 3.23 27.63
N TYR A 89 -22.25 4.03 27.86
CA TYR A 89 -21.71 4.31 29.20
C TYR A 89 -22.46 5.47 29.82
#